data_AF-A0A6L7MMD2-F1
#
_entry.id   AF-A0A6L7MMD2-F1
#
_cell.length_a   1.000
_cell.length_b   1.000
_cell.length_c   1.000
_cell.angle_alpha   90.00
_cell.angle_beta   90.00
_cell.angle_gamma   90.00
#
_symmetry.space_group_name_H-M   'P 1'
#
loop_
_entity.id
_entity.type
_entity.pdbx_description
1 polymer ?
#
loop_
_entity_poly.entity_id
_entity_poly.type
_entity_poly.pdbx_seq_one_letter_code
_entity_poly.pdbx_strand_id
1 'polypeptide(L)'
;MKVLFIDESSDHNLSVIDPQYPLFVLGGVIVDSEYAEGQLTEALDRFKSEMYGRSDIILHTADITHNRNGFEDMKDGAFRSRFYSRLNELMRSLSYSVVACVIRKDDYLGRYSLAALDPYMISLGVLVELFCFDVGNIRKGGTIVAERRDRALDRGLQMAWSSLKVGDPPHPGQDDR
;
A
#
# COMPACT_ATOMS: atom_id res chain seq x y z
N MET A 1 -12.91 6.85 -12.98
CA MET A 1 -12.95 5.40 -12.61
C MET A 1 -12.04 5.23 -11.41
N LYS A 2 -12.36 4.41 -10.41
CA LYS A 2 -11.44 4.30 -9.25
C LYS A 2 -10.26 3.39 -9.52
N VAL A 3 -9.11 3.74 -8.96
CA VAL A 3 -7.87 2.94 -8.97
C VAL A 3 -7.40 2.76 -7.52
N LEU A 4 -7.08 1.53 -7.15
CA LEU A 4 -6.41 1.17 -5.91
C LEU A 4 -4.94 0.88 -6.22
N PHE A 5 -4.04 1.70 -5.72
CA PHE A 5 -2.59 1.42 -5.71
C PHE A 5 -2.24 0.68 -4.42
N ILE A 6 -1.57 -0.46 -4.52
CA ILE A 6 -1.18 -1.30 -3.37
C ILE A 6 0.33 -1.33 -3.24
N ASP A 7 0.81 -1.15 -2.02
CA ASP A 7 2.21 -1.31 -1.63
C ASP A 7 2.34 -2.03 -0.27
N GLU A 8 3.45 -2.74 -0.07
CA GLU A 8 3.75 -3.50 1.13
C GLU A 8 4.83 -2.84 1.96
N SER A 9 4.64 -2.87 3.28
CA SER A 9 5.70 -2.56 4.23
C SER A 9 6.03 -3.80 5.05
N SER A 10 7.34 -4.11 5.15
CA SER A 10 7.91 -5.35 5.71
C SER A 10 7.74 -6.57 4.80
N ASP A 11 8.04 -7.76 5.33
CA ASP A 11 7.91 -9.04 4.66
C ASP A 11 6.73 -9.85 5.23
N HIS A 12 6.08 -10.64 4.37
CA HIS A 12 5.00 -11.56 4.74
C HIS A 12 5.51 -12.92 5.29
N ASN A 13 6.81 -13.10 5.52
CA ASN A 13 7.36 -14.39 5.94
C ASN A 13 6.95 -14.69 7.39
N LEU A 14 6.31 -15.85 7.58
CA LEU A 14 5.90 -16.37 8.88
C LEU A 14 6.93 -17.34 9.49
N SER A 15 7.92 -17.81 8.72
CA SER A 15 8.93 -18.77 9.22
C SER A 15 10.01 -18.10 10.07
N VAL A 16 10.33 -16.84 9.77
CA VAL A 16 11.30 -16.02 10.49
C VAL A 16 10.65 -14.68 10.77
N ILE A 17 10.38 -14.38 12.03
CA ILE A 17 9.75 -13.13 12.46
C ILE A 17 10.79 -12.30 13.20
N ASP A 18 10.98 -11.05 12.76
CA ASP A 18 11.77 -10.07 13.51
C ASP A 18 10.99 -9.64 14.77
N PRO A 19 11.48 -9.93 15.98
CA PRO A 19 10.80 -9.54 17.22
C PRO A 19 10.76 -8.02 17.43
N GLN A 20 11.62 -7.24 16.75
CA GLN A 20 11.59 -5.78 16.82
C GLN A 20 10.52 -5.17 15.91
N TYR A 21 10.09 -5.88 14.87
CA TYR A 21 9.05 -5.44 13.95
C TYR A 21 8.21 -6.62 13.43
N PRO A 22 7.36 -7.23 14.27
CA PRO A 22 6.57 -8.42 13.90
C PRO A 22 5.31 -8.06 13.11
N LEU A 23 5.33 -6.96 12.35
CA LEU A 23 4.17 -6.43 11.64
C LEU A 23 4.33 -6.65 10.13
N PHE A 24 3.31 -7.23 9.52
CA PHE A 24 3.08 -7.17 8.09
C PHE A 24 2.03 -6.10 7.78
N VAL A 25 2.28 -5.24 6.80
CA VAL A 25 1.36 -4.19 6.40
C VAL A 25 1.18 -4.21 4.89
N LEU A 26 -0.08 -4.32 4.45
CA LEU A 26 -0.45 -4.05 3.07
C LEU A 26 -1.26 -2.74 3.05
N GLY A 27 -0.68 -1.71 2.43
CA GLY A 27 -1.29 -0.39 2.31
C GLY A 27 -1.90 -0.20 0.92
N GLY A 28 -2.95 0.60 0.86
CA GLY A 28 -3.68 0.91 -0.36
C GLY A 28 -4.10 2.36 -0.44
N VAL A 29 -3.95 2.98 -1.61
CA VAL A 29 -4.47 4.32 -1.92
C VAL A 29 -5.52 4.21 -3.00
N ILE A 30 -6.74 4.64 -2.69
CA ILE A 30 -7.87 4.68 -3.61
C ILE A 30 -8.06 6.10 -4.12
N VAL A 31 -8.09 6.26 -5.43
CA VAL A 31 -8.21 7.57 -6.08
C VAL A 31 -9.04 7.45 -7.37
N ASP A 32 -9.65 8.54 -7.83
CA ASP A 32 -10.20 8.56 -9.18
C ASP A 32 -9.09 8.67 -10.24
N SER A 33 -9.18 7.89 -11.30
CA SER A 33 -8.19 7.79 -12.38
C SER A 33 -7.94 9.13 -13.07
N GLU A 34 -8.99 9.89 -13.39
CA GLU A 34 -8.85 11.17 -14.10
C GLU A 34 -8.22 12.22 -13.18
N TYR A 35 -8.57 12.16 -11.89
CA TYR A 35 -7.95 13.00 -10.87
C TYR A 35 -6.47 12.64 -10.65
N ALA A 36 -6.14 11.35 -10.62
CA ALA A 36 -4.78 10.85 -10.46
C ALA A 36 -3.88 11.28 -11.62
N GLU A 37 -4.33 11.08 -12.86
CA GLU A 37 -3.58 11.42 -14.08
C GLU A 37 -3.47 12.94 -14.32
N GLY A 38 -4.42 13.73 -13.81
CA GLY A 38 -4.43 15.18 -13.91
C GLY A 38 -4.00 15.87 -12.62
N GLN A 39 -4.99 16.42 -11.90
CA GLN A 39 -4.78 17.38 -10.81
C GLN A 39 -3.85 16.88 -9.70
N LEU A 40 -3.92 15.60 -9.34
CA LEU A 40 -3.04 15.03 -8.31
C LEU A 40 -1.58 15.03 -8.79
N THR A 41 -1.33 14.51 -10.00
CA THR A 41 0.02 14.46 -10.58
C THR A 41 0.59 15.87 -10.75
N GLU A 42 -0.19 16.80 -11.28
CA GLU A 42 0.23 18.21 -11.42
C GLU A 42 0.57 18.87 -10.08
N ALA A 43 -0.20 18.58 -9.03
CA ALA A 43 0.06 19.12 -7.69
C ALA A 43 1.35 18.54 -7.07
N LEU A 44 1.59 17.24 -7.23
CA LEU A 44 2.84 16.60 -6.81
C LEU A 44 4.04 17.13 -7.60
N ASP A 45 3.91 17.30 -8.91
CA ASP A 45 4.98 17.82 -9.77
C ASP A 45 5.35 19.25 -9.39
N ARG A 46 4.34 20.10 -9.16
CA ARG A 46 4.55 21.47 -8.67
C ARG A 46 5.27 21.48 -7.33
N PHE A 47 4.85 20.64 -6.38
CA PHE A 47 5.53 20.52 -5.09
C PHE A 47 7.00 20.10 -5.23
N LYS A 48 7.28 19.08 -6.05
CA LYS A 48 8.65 18.63 -6.32
C LYS A 48 9.49 19.73 -6.96
N SER A 49 8.93 20.47 -7.94
CA SER A 49 9.59 21.61 -8.56
C SER A 49 9.85 22.77 -7.59
N GLU A 50 8.91 23.08 -6.70
CA GLU A 50 9.09 24.12 -5.67
C GLU A 50 10.19 23.76 -4.65
N MET A 51 10.29 22.48 -4.28
CA MET A 51 11.24 22.04 -3.26
C MET A 51 12.63 21.72 -3.82
N TYR A 52 12.72 21.14 -5.02
CA TYR A 52 13.96 20.60 -5.58
C TYR A 52 14.30 21.13 -6.98
N GLY A 53 13.48 22.00 -7.56
CA GLY A 53 13.71 22.54 -8.91
C GLY A 53 13.50 21.53 -10.04
N ARG A 54 12.97 20.34 -9.75
CA ARG A 54 12.72 19.24 -10.71
C ARG A 54 11.49 18.44 -10.32
N SER A 55 10.81 17.82 -11.28
CA SER A 55 9.61 17.01 -11.05
C SER A 55 9.85 15.50 -11.18
N ASP A 56 10.98 15.07 -11.71
CA ASP A 56 11.29 13.65 -11.93
C ASP A 56 11.86 12.93 -10.70
N ILE A 57 12.05 13.65 -9.57
CA ILE A 57 12.43 13.03 -8.29
C ILE A 57 11.28 12.18 -7.73
N ILE A 58 11.58 10.95 -7.34
CA ILE A 58 10.60 10.03 -6.72
C ILE A 58 10.61 10.26 -5.21
N LEU A 59 9.44 10.53 -4.63
CA LEU A 59 9.29 10.74 -3.19
C LEU A 59 9.30 9.41 -2.43
N HIS A 60 10.49 8.83 -2.28
CA HIS A 60 10.67 7.56 -1.59
C HIS A 60 11.04 7.76 -0.12
N THR A 61 10.24 7.22 0.80
CA THR A 61 10.38 7.43 2.26
C THR A 61 11.78 7.13 2.79
N ALA A 62 12.41 6.05 2.32
CA ALA A 62 13.76 5.71 2.77
C ALA A 62 14.81 6.75 2.34
N ASP A 63 14.64 7.34 1.15
CA ASP A 63 15.61 8.29 0.62
C ASP A 63 15.44 9.67 1.29
N ILE A 64 14.19 10.06 1.54
CA ILE A 64 13.83 11.22 2.36
C ILE A 64 14.39 11.09 3.78
N THR A 65 14.22 9.91 4.42
CA THR A 65 14.64 9.67 5.81
C THR A 65 16.15 9.63 5.96
N HIS A 66 16.85 9.03 4.99
CA HIS A 66 18.31 8.90 5.01
C HIS A 66 19.05 10.05 4.31
N ASN A 67 18.33 11.06 3.82
CA ASN A 67 18.89 12.25 3.15
C ASN A 67 19.83 11.88 1.98
N ARG A 68 19.39 10.99 1.09
CA ARG A 68 20.18 10.45 -0.04
C ARG A 68 19.40 10.52 -1.35
N ASN A 69 20.07 10.29 -2.48
CA ASN A 69 19.45 10.17 -3.80
C ASN A 69 18.64 11.41 -4.23
N GLY A 70 19.15 12.61 -3.95
CA GLY A 70 18.47 13.88 -4.28
C GLY A 70 17.75 14.52 -3.08
N PHE A 71 17.79 13.89 -1.91
CA PHE A 71 17.24 14.42 -0.65
C PHE A 71 18.33 14.96 0.28
N GLU A 72 19.53 15.28 -0.20
CA GLU A 72 20.65 15.73 0.63
C GLU A 72 20.34 17.03 1.40
N ASP A 73 19.52 17.92 0.83
CA ASP A 73 19.06 19.18 1.46
C ASP A 73 18.25 18.96 2.74
N MET A 74 17.71 17.76 2.95
CA MET A 74 16.98 17.38 4.18
C MET A 74 17.87 17.37 5.43
N LYS A 75 19.20 17.44 5.27
CA LYS A 75 20.14 17.66 6.39
C LYS A 75 19.99 19.04 7.01
N ASP A 76 19.56 20.05 6.23
CA ASP A 76 19.27 21.38 6.76
C ASP A 76 17.92 21.39 7.50
N GLY A 77 17.96 21.84 8.77
CA GLY A 77 16.80 21.79 9.65
C GLY A 77 15.65 22.68 9.18
N ALA A 78 15.95 23.84 8.58
CA ALA A 78 14.94 24.77 8.10
C ALA A 78 14.28 24.24 6.81
N PHE A 79 15.07 23.72 5.88
CA PHE A 79 14.59 23.05 4.68
C PHE A 79 13.70 21.87 5.03
N ARG A 80 14.16 20.98 5.92
CA ARG A 80 13.41 19.80 6.35
C ARG A 80 12.06 20.16 6.97
N SER A 81 12.03 21.16 7.85
CA SER A 81 10.79 21.64 8.47
C SER A 81 9.81 22.17 7.42
N ARG A 82 10.31 22.99 6.48
CA ARG A 82 9.52 23.51 5.36
C ARG A 82 8.99 22.40 4.46
N PHE A 83 9.83 21.43 4.09
CA PHE A 83 9.47 20.27 3.27
C PHE A 83 8.29 19.51 3.90
N TYR A 84 8.40 19.12 5.17
CA TYR A 84 7.34 18.37 5.84
C TYR A 84 6.06 19.19 6.03
N SER A 85 6.15 20.49 6.34
CA SER A 85 4.96 21.34 6.42
C SER A 85 4.21 21.37 5.10
N ARG A 86 4.92 21.64 4.00
CA ARG A 86 4.35 21.74 2.65
C ARG A 86 3.82 20.40 2.14
N LEU A 87 4.55 19.31 2.39
CA LEU A 87 4.09 17.97 2.04
C LEU A 87 2.80 17.63 2.79
N ASN A 88 2.75 17.88 4.09
CA ASN A 88 1.54 17.61 4.89
C ASN A 88 0.34 18.50 4.49
N GLU A 89 0.57 19.74 4.08
CA GLU A 89 -0.47 20.61 3.52
C GLU A 89 -1.00 20.05 2.19
N LEU A 90 -0.10 19.63 1.29
CA LEU A 90 -0.47 18.99 0.03
C LEU A 90 -1.26 17.70 0.26
N MET A 91 -0.76 16.80 1.10
CA MET A 91 -1.42 15.52 1.38
C MET A 91 -2.83 15.70 1.99
N ARG A 92 -3.11 16.83 2.65
CA ARG A 92 -4.45 17.16 3.16
C ARG A 92 -5.38 17.78 2.12
N SER A 93 -4.84 18.41 1.07
CA SER A 93 -5.64 19.04 0.02
C SER A 93 -6.02 18.06 -1.10
N LEU A 94 -5.25 16.99 -1.26
CA LEU A 94 -5.50 15.95 -2.25
C LEU A 94 -6.72 15.08 -1.87
N SER A 95 -7.48 14.66 -2.88
CA SER A 95 -8.67 13.81 -2.71
C SER A 95 -8.35 12.34 -2.98
N TYR A 96 -8.10 11.57 -1.93
CA TYR A 96 -7.86 10.13 -1.98
C TYR A 96 -8.33 9.46 -0.66
N SER A 97 -8.54 8.15 -0.71
CA SER A 97 -8.80 7.34 0.48
C SER A 97 -7.60 6.43 0.75
N VAL A 98 -7.29 6.19 2.01
CA VAL A 98 -6.25 5.23 2.43
C VAL A 98 -6.93 4.03 3.07
N VAL A 99 -6.55 2.84 2.63
CA VAL A 99 -6.93 1.56 3.23
C VAL A 99 -5.68 0.81 3.63
N ALA A 100 -5.73 0.01 4.68
CA ALA A 100 -4.60 -0.81 5.07
C ALA A 100 -5.07 -2.04 5.85
N CYS A 101 -4.33 -3.13 5.70
CA CYS A 101 -4.45 -4.30 6.56
C CYS A 101 -3.12 -4.52 7.27
N VAL A 102 -3.17 -4.64 8.60
CA VAL A 102 -2.00 -4.83 9.45
C VAL A 102 -2.14 -6.15 10.20
N ILE A 103 -1.17 -7.03 10.02
CA ILE A 103 -1.13 -8.34 10.67
C ILE A 103 0.09 -8.39 11.59
N ARG A 104 -0.16 -8.64 12.87
CA ARG A 104 0.89 -8.95 13.84
C ARG A 104 1.21 -10.46 13.74
N LYS A 105 2.38 -10.79 13.18
CA LYS A 105 2.75 -12.13 12.70
C LYS A 105 2.85 -13.17 13.82
N ASP A 106 3.42 -12.80 14.96
CA ASP A 106 3.57 -13.65 16.14
C ASP A 106 2.23 -14.03 16.76
N ASP A 107 1.35 -13.04 16.95
CA ASP A 107 -0.03 -13.26 17.39
C ASP A 107 -0.82 -14.13 16.41
N TYR A 108 -0.68 -13.85 15.11
CA TYR A 108 -1.38 -14.54 14.05
C TYR A 108 -0.97 -16.02 13.99
N LEU A 109 0.34 -16.31 14.05
CA LEU A 109 0.83 -17.69 14.17
C LEU A 109 0.39 -18.38 15.44
N GLY A 110 0.39 -17.67 16.58
CA GLY A 110 -0.09 -18.22 17.84
C GLY A 110 -1.55 -18.68 17.77
N ARG A 111 -2.38 -17.97 16.99
CA ARG A 111 -3.81 -18.29 16.83
C ARG A 111 -4.09 -19.40 15.81
N TYR A 112 -3.40 -19.39 14.67
CA TYR A 112 -3.75 -20.26 13.54
C TYR A 112 -2.77 -21.42 13.32
N SER A 113 -1.55 -21.34 13.87
CA SER A 113 -0.54 -22.40 13.80
C SER A 113 -0.36 -22.94 12.36
N LEU A 114 -0.56 -24.24 12.13
CA LEU A 114 -0.43 -24.88 10.82
C LEU A 114 -1.50 -24.47 9.81
N ALA A 115 -2.60 -23.87 10.26
CA ALA A 115 -3.67 -23.35 9.40
C ALA A 115 -3.46 -21.87 9.02
N ALA A 116 -2.35 -21.26 9.46
CA ALA A 116 -2.03 -19.88 9.12
C ALA A 116 -1.81 -19.74 7.61
N LEU A 117 -2.75 -19.05 6.95
CA LEU A 117 -2.58 -18.62 5.57
C LEU A 117 -1.52 -17.53 5.47
N ASP A 118 -0.96 -17.36 4.27
CA ASP A 118 -0.03 -16.29 3.96
C ASP A 118 -0.64 -14.90 4.30
N PRO A 119 0.05 -14.05 5.09
CA PRO A 119 -0.43 -12.72 5.46
C PRO A 119 -0.79 -11.85 4.26
N TYR A 120 -0.06 -11.99 3.15
CA TYR A 120 -0.32 -11.24 1.93
C TYR A 120 -1.69 -11.61 1.34
N MET A 121 -2.02 -12.90 1.27
CA MET A 121 -3.29 -13.37 0.71
C MET A 121 -4.48 -12.80 1.46
N ILE A 122 -4.42 -12.85 2.80
CA ILE A 122 -5.49 -12.30 3.66
C ILE A 122 -5.62 -10.80 3.46
N SER A 123 -4.50 -10.08 3.58
CA SER A 123 -4.51 -8.63 3.47
C SER A 123 -4.99 -8.15 2.10
N LEU A 124 -4.63 -8.86 1.02
CA LEU A 124 -5.12 -8.55 -0.32
C LEU A 124 -6.65 -8.71 -0.38
N GLY A 125 -7.21 -9.78 0.18
CA GLY A 125 -8.66 -9.97 0.26
C GLY A 125 -9.36 -8.81 0.96
N VAL A 126 -8.85 -8.39 2.12
CA VAL A 126 -9.38 -7.25 2.88
C VAL A 126 -9.32 -5.96 2.06
N LEU A 127 -8.18 -5.65 1.42
CA LEU A 127 -8.05 -4.44 0.60
C LEU A 127 -8.98 -4.44 -0.62
N VAL A 128 -9.14 -5.60 -1.27
CA VAL A 128 -10.05 -5.77 -2.42
C VAL A 128 -11.50 -5.58 -1.97
N GLU A 129 -11.89 -6.14 -0.84
CA GLU A 129 -13.23 -5.97 -0.27
C GLU A 129 -13.52 -4.50 0.03
N LEU A 130 -12.60 -3.81 0.73
CA LEU A 130 -12.71 -2.37 1.02
C LEU A 130 -12.80 -1.53 -0.27
N PHE A 131 -12.05 -1.90 -1.30
CA PHE A 131 -12.10 -1.23 -2.59
C PHE A 131 -13.41 -1.47 -3.33
N CYS A 132 -13.98 -2.68 -3.28
CA CYS A 132 -15.30 -2.96 -3.80
C CYS A 132 -16.37 -2.11 -3.10
N PHE A 133 -16.27 -1.92 -1.78
CA PHE A 133 -17.16 -1.01 -1.05
C PHE A 133 -17.01 0.45 -1.50
N ASP A 134 -15.79 0.96 -1.73
CA ASP A 134 -15.55 2.34 -2.20
C ASP A 134 -16.06 2.56 -3.65
N VAL A 135 -15.82 1.59 -4.53
CA VAL A 135 -16.29 1.61 -5.93
C VAL A 135 -17.82 1.56 -6.00
N GLY A 136 -18.45 0.78 -5.12
CA GLY A 136 -19.90 0.57 -5.11
C GLY A 136 -20.41 -0.13 -6.39
N ASN A 137 -21.67 0.13 -6.74
CA ASN A 137 -22.38 -0.57 -7.83
C ASN A 137 -22.09 0.01 -9.23
N ILE A 138 -20.81 0.26 -9.56
CA ILE A 138 -20.40 0.77 -10.87
C ILE A 138 -20.08 -0.41 -11.81
N ARG A 139 -20.79 -0.49 -12.95
CA ARG A 139 -20.64 -1.60 -13.92
C ARG A 139 -19.22 -1.78 -14.48
N LYS A 140 -18.44 -0.70 -14.60
CA LYS A 140 -17.04 -0.76 -15.05
C LYS A 140 -16.07 -1.20 -13.94
N GLY A 141 -16.50 -1.23 -12.68
CA GLY A 141 -15.66 -1.55 -11.54
C GLY A 141 -14.55 -0.52 -11.32
N GLY A 142 -13.42 -1.00 -10.79
CA GLY A 142 -12.19 -0.24 -10.61
C GLY A 142 -10.96 -1.05 -11.00
N THR A 143 -9.80 -0.42 -11.00
CA THR A 143 -8.52 -1.06 -11.32
C THR A 143 -7.67 -1.19 -10.07
N ILE A 144 -6.98 -2.32 -9.92
CA ILE A 144 -5.99 -2.51 -8.85
C ILE A 144 -4.62 -2.55 -9.50
N VAL A 145 -3.71 -1.75 -8.97
CA VAL A 145 -2.32 -1.64 -9.42
C VAL A 145 -1.43 -1.99 -8.24
N ALA A 146 -0.64 -3.05 -8.37
CA ALA A 146 0.35 -3.45 -7.39
C ALA A 146 1.75 -3.18 -7.94
N GLU A 147 2.67 -2.73 -7.10
CA GLU A 147 4.07 -2.59 -7.49
C GLU A 147 4.66 -3.96 -7.87
N ARG A 148 5.42 -3.99 -8.97
CA ARG A 148 6.12 -5.19 -9.41
C ARG A 148 7.31 -5.48 -8.48
N ARG A 149 7.51 -6.75 -8.15
CA ARG A 149 8.63 -7.18 -7.31
C ARG A 149 9.48 -8.23 -8.03
N ASP A 150 10.08 -9.14 -7.28
CA ASP A 150 10.75 -10.29 -7.86
C ASP A 150 9.76 -11.32 -8.42
N ARG A 151 10.26 -12.23 -9.26
CA ARG A 151 9.43 -13.23 -9.94
C ARG A 151 8.70 -14.18 -8.99
N ALA A 152 9.21 -14.44 -7.79
CA ALA A 152 8.55 -15.33 -6.83
C ALA A 152 7.38 -14.61 -6.16
N LEU A 153 7.59 -13.37 -5.73
CA LEU A 153 6.57 -12.50 -5.14
C LEU A 153 5.46 -12.17 -6.15
N ASP A 154 5.83 -11.85 -7.40
CA ASP A 154 4.87 -11.59 -8.48
C ASP A 154 3.95 -12.82 -8.73
N ARG A 155 4.49 -14.04 -8.61
CA ARG A 155 3.68 -15.27 -8.69
C ARG A 155 2.76 -15.42 -7.48
N GLY A 156 3.25 -15.11 -6.28
CA GLY A 156 2.45 -15.07 -5.05
C GLY A 156 1.23 -14.17 -5.19
N LEU A 157 1.44 -12.93 -5.67
CA LEU A 157 0.37 -11.97 -5.99
C LEU A 157 -0.66 -12.57 -6.96
N GLN A 158 -0.20 -13.18 -8.06
CA GLN A 158 -1.11 -13.76 -9.05
C GLN A 158 -1.92 -14.92 -8.49
N MET A 159 -1.33 -15.75 -7.63
CA MET A 159 -2.05 -16.83 -6.94
C MET A 159 -3.10 -16.25 -5.97
N ALA A 160 -2.71 -15.27 -5.14
CA ALA A 160 -3.63 -14.60 -4.22
C ALA A 160 -4.84 -14.00 -4.98
N TRP A 161 -4.57 -13.30 -6.08
CA TRP A 161 -5.61 -12.72 -6.94
C TRP A 161 -6.51 -13.79 -7.59
N SER A 162 -5.95 -14.91 -8.00
CA SER A 162 -6.71 -16.00 -8.60
C SER A 162 -7.64 -16.66 -7.58
N SER A 163 -7.14 -16.90 -6.35
CA SER A 163 -7.95 -17.44 -5.26
C SER A 163 -9.16 -16.55 -4.94
N LEU A 164 -8.95 -15.22 -4.90
CA LEU A 164 -10.04 -14.26 -4.65
C LEU A 164 -11.15 -14.32 -5.71
N LYS A 165 -10.81 -14.58 -6.98
CA LYS A 165 -11.78 -14.65 -8.07
C LYS A 165 -12.66 -15.90 -8.03
N VAL A 166 -12.13 -17.00 -7.50
CA VAL A 166 -12.82 -18.30 -7.49
C VAL A 166 -13.84 -18.39 -6.36
N GLY A 167 -13.76 -17.51 -5.35
CA GLY A 167 -14.54 -17.59 -4.11
C GLY A 167 -13.89 -18.56 -3.13
N ASP A 168 -13.89 -18.19 -1.85
CA ASP A 168 -13.20 -18.86 -0.74
C ASP A 168 -13.13 -20.41 -0.84
N PRO A 169 -11.99 -21.06 -0.55
CA PRO A 169 -12.04 -22.44 -0.07
C PRO A 169 -12.80 -22.45 1.27
N PRO A 170 -13.55 -23.52 1.58
CA PRO A 170 -14.39 -23.57 2.77
C PRO A 170 -13.54 -23.28 4.03
N HIS A 171 -14.02 -22.35 4.86
CA HIS A 171 -13.47 -22.16 6.19
C HIS A 171 -13.45 -23.50 6.93
N PRO A 172 -12.30 -23.96 7.48
CA PRO A 172 -12.27 -25.11 8.34
C PRO A 172 -12.88 -24.69 9.70
N GLY A 173 -14.20 -24.77 9.83
CA GLY A 173 -14.87 -24.39 11.08
C GLY A 173 -16.39 -24.21 11.04
N GLN A 174 -17.06 -24.30 9.89
CA GLN A 174 -18.51 -24.42 9.88
C GLN A 174 -18.90 -25.90 9.82
N ASP A 175 -19.01 -26.47 11.02
CA ASP A 175 -19.66 -27.74 11.30
C ASP A 175 -21.16 -27.58 11.02
N ASP A 176 -21.68 -28.33 10.05
CA ASP A 176 -23.10 -28.37 9.68
C ASP A 176 -23.95 -28.75 10.89
N ARG A 177 -24.89 -27.87 11.24
CA ARG A 177 -26.10 -28.22 12.00
C ARG A 177 -27.32 -27.98 11.14
#